data_AF-A0A7W1BJM1-F1
#
_entry.id   AF-A0A7W1BJM1-F1
#
_cell.length_a   1.000
_cell.length_b   1.000
_cell.length_c   1.000
_cell.angle_alpha   90.00
_cell.angle_beta   90.00
_cell.angle_gamma   90.00
#
_symmetry.space_group_name_H-M   'P 1'
#
loop_
_entity.id
_entity.type
_entity.pdbx_description
1 polymer ?
#
loop_
_entity_poly.entity_id
_entity_poly.type
_entity_poly.pdbx_seq_one_letter_code
_entity_poly.pdbx_strand_id
1 'polypeptide(L)'
;MVRIPRSRPAAVQRVYNSPFRTLPNSDGRYDTLIVTPNRRRFGRDGTVYPSISYDRNLLRFARQTETTLADWFADSSTGTIEMRIPWGMLHVLDPSSRNVLYGDARTGEIDGVETDGFRFVVQSYNPARPSAIGGLMPRGTGGTATFAEVPLWTWAKWEEPLWHSEVKPLFAEMKKTFDAIADSVASRVPD
;
A
#
# COMPACT_ATOMS: atom_id res chain seq x y z
N MET A 1 -24.84 25.92 24.19
CA MET A 1 -24.27 25.40 22.93
C MET A 1 -23.79 26.59 22.12
N VAL A 2 -22.48 26.79 21.95
CA VAL A 2 -21.91 27.96 21.28
C VAL A 2 -21.30 27.52 19.95
N ARG A 3 -21.77 28.07 18.83
CA ARG A 3 -21.16 27.88 17.50
C ARG A 3 -20.12 28.97 17.28
N ILE A 4 -18.87 28.57 17.04
CA ILE A 4 -17.79 29.47 16.61
C ILE A 4 -17.76 29.47 15.07
N PRO A 5 -17.95 30.62 14.40
CA PRO A 5 -17.86 30.68 12.95
C PRO A 5 -16.41 30.43 12.48
N ARG A 6 -16.24 29.58 11.45
CA ARG A 6 -14.97 29.16 10.80
C ARG A 6 -14.13 28.06 11.45
N SER A 7 -14.61 27.32 12.45
CA SER A 7 -13.94 26.06 12.81
C SER A 7 -14.26 24.98 11.77
N ARG A 8 -13.26 24.58 10.97
CA ARG A 8 -13.30 23.26 10.33
C ARG A 8 -13.23 22.24 11.47
N PRO A 9 -14.14 21.27 11.56
CA PRO A 9 -14.13 20.32 12.67
C PRO A 9 -12.80 19.57 12.66
N ALA A 10 -12.15 19.49 13.83
CA ALA A 10 -11.02 18.58 14.01
C ALA A 10 -11.47 17.15 13.68
N ALA A 11 -10.60 16.39 13.02
CA ALA A 11 -10.81 15.06 12.45
C ALA A 11 -11.17 13.96 13.47
N VAL A 12 -12.27 14.14 14.20
CA VAL A 12 -12.86 13.17 15.13
C VAL A 12 -14.32 12.88 14.77
N GLN A 13 -14.85 13.57 13.75
CA GLN A 13 -16.18 13.33 13.24
C GLN A 13 -16.13 12.11 12.32
N ARG A 14 -17.00 11.11 12.58
CA ARG A 14 -17.46 10.19 11.52
C ARG A 14 -18.08 11.07 10.44
N VAL A 15 -17.26 11.55 9.52
CA VAL A 15 -17.74 11.94 8.20
C VAL A 15 -18.23 10.62 7.62
N TYR A 16 -19.53 10.55 7.31
CA TYR A 16 -20.01 9.54 6.38
C TYR A 16 -19.03 9.57 5.22
N ASN A 17 -18.25 8.50 5.01
CA ASN A 17 -17.38 8.43 3.85
C ASN A 17 -18.29 8.75 2.66
N SER A 18 -18.02 9.87 1.97
CA SER A 18 -18.69 10.15 0.71
C SER A 18 -18.58 8.89 -0.15
N PRO A 19 -19.61 8.56 -0.95
CA PRO A 19 -19.50 7.45 -1.88
C PRO A 19 -18.20 7.63 -2.66
N PHE A 20 -17.36 6.60 -2.63
CA PHE A 20 -16.14 6.56 -3.42
C PHE A 20 -16.54 6.81 -4.89
N ARG A 21 -15.86 7.71 -5.59
CA ARG A 21 -16.14 7.97 -7.00
C ARG A 21 -14.83 7.99 -7.75
N THR A 22 -14.79 7.24 -8.83
CA THR A 22 -13.70 7.34 -9.80
C THR A 22 -13.90 8.65 -10.57
N LEU A 23 -12.93 9.56 -10.45
CA LEU A 23 -12.92 10.82 -11.20
C LEU A 23 -11.82 10.74 -12.26
N PRO A 24 -12.05 11.26 -13.48
CA PRO A 24 -10.98 11.44 -14.46
C PRO A 24 -9.85 12.28 -13.85
N ASN A 25 -8.63 11.77 -13.95
CA ASN A 25 -7.44 12.45 -13.47
C ASN A 25 -6.62 12.93 -14.67
N SER A 26 -6.54 14.26 -14.85
CA SER A 26 -5.76 14.88 -15.93
C SER A 26 -4.47 15.56 -15.45
N ASP A 27 -4.29 15.72 -14.14
CA ASP A 27 -3.12 16.41 -13.56
C ASP A 27 -2.06 15.44 -13.02
N GLY A 28 -2.35 14.14 -13.03
CA GLY A 28 -1.44 13.09 -12.58
C GLY A 28 -1.20 13.11 -11.07
N ARG A 29 -2.01 13.84 -10.30
CA ARG A 29 -1.97 13.81 -8.84
C ARG A 29 -2.83 12.67 -8.34
N TYR A 30 -2.28 11.88 -7.44
CA TYR A 30 -2.99 10.76 -6.84
C TYR A 30 -3.18 11.03 -5.36
N ASP A 31 -4.34 10.65 -4.83
CA ASP A 31 -4.58 10.68 -3.40
C ASP A 31 -3.76 9.59 -2.71
N THR A 32 -3.12 9.97 -1.62
CA THR A 32 -2.34 9.04 -0.82
C THR A 32 -3.24 8.16 0.04
N LEU A 33 -3.01 6.84 0.00
CA LEU A 33 -3.67 5.93 0.94
C LEU A 33 -2.98 5.97 2.30
N ILE A 34 -3.48 6.83 3.19
CA ILE A 34 -3.00 6.91 4.58
C ILE A 34 -3.85 5.99 5.45
N VAL A 35 -3.22 4.96 6.01
CA VAL A 35 -3.90 4.02 6.91
C VAL A 35 -3.60 4.39 8.35
N THR A 36 -4.65 4.58 9.15
CA THR A 36 -4.55 4.86 10.59
C THR A 36 -5.08 3.65 11.37
N PRO A 37 -4.27 2.58 11.54
CA PRO A 37 -4.72 1.38 12.25
C PRO A 37 -5.01 1.65 13.72
N ASN A 38 -4.23 2.54 14.35
CA ASN A 38 -4.43 2.92 15.74
C ASN A 38 -4.79 4.40 15.82
N ARG A 39 -6.03 4.69 16.23
CA ARG A 39 -6.47 6.06 16.51
C ARG A 39 -5.98 6.50 17.88
N ARG A 40 -5.94 7.82 18.10
CA ARG A 40 -5.58 8.38 19.40
C ARG A 40 -6.53 7.86 20.49
N ARG A 41 -5.98 7.41 21.63
CA ARG A 41 -6.74 6.95 22.80
C ARG A 41 -6.27 7.68 24.05
N PHE A 42 -7.15 7.73 25.05
CA PHE A 42 -6.84 8.24 26.37
C PHE A 42 -7.02 7.12 27.39
N GLY A 43 -6.00 6.88 28.22
CA GLY A 43 -6.06 5.98 29.36
C GLY A 43 -6.93 6.55 30.48
N ARG A 44 -7.35 5.69 31.42
CA ARG A 44 -8.12 6.12 32.60
C ARG A 44 -7.31 7.02 33.54
N ASP A 45 -6.00 6.92 33.47
CA ASP A 45 -4.99 7.72 34.17
C ASP A 45 -4.65 9.04 33.46
N GLY A 46 -5.29 9.33 32.31
CA GLY A 46 -4.98 10.49 31.48
C GLY A 46 -3.83 10.28 30.48
N THR A 47 -3.23 9.09 30.42
CA THR A 47 -2.16 8.78 29.46
C THR A 47 -2.68 8.91 28.03
N VAL A 48 -1.97 9.67 27.20
CA VAL A 48 -2.32 9.87 25.79
C VAL A 48 -1.57 8.87 24.92
N TYR A 49 -2.31 8.00 24.24
CA TYR A 49 -1.76 7.12 23.21
C TYR A 49 -1.98 7.78 21.84
N PRO A 50 -0.93 8.27 21.16
CA PRO A 50 -1.09 8.98 19.89
C PRO A 50 -1.63 8.05 18.80
N SER A 51 -2.23 8.64 17.76
CA SER A 51 -2.56 7.89 16.56
C SER A 51 -1.29 7.47 15.83
N ILE A 52 -1.27 6.25 15.32
CA ILE A 52 -0.22 5.78 14.42
C ILE A 52 -0.86 5.68 13.04
N SER A 53 -0.28 6.39 12.09
CA SER A 53 -0.67 6.38 10.69
C SER A 53 0.56 6.10 9.83
N TYR A 54 0.37 5.43 8.71
CA TYR A 54 1.43 5.24 7.73
C TYR A 54 0.89 5.41 6.31
N ASP A 55 1.74 5.97 5.46
CA ASP A 55 1.51 6.09 4.03
C ASP A 55 1.72 4.72 3.38
N ARG A 56 0.69 4.20 2.71
CA ARG A 56 0.81 2.94 1.98
C ARG A 56 1.43 3.09 0.61
N ASN A 57 1.51 4.28 0.03
CA ASN A 57 1.99 4.50 -1.33
C ASN A 57 3.53 4.48 -1.45
N LEU A 58 4.26 4.55 -0.34
CA LEU A 58 5.72 4.50 -0.34
C LEU A 58 6.20 3.05 -0.45
N LEU A 59 6.77 2.68 -1.61
CA LEU A 59 7.41 1.39 -1.81
C LEU A 59 8.81 1.38 -1.21
N ARG A 60 9.10 0.41 -0.34
CA ARG A 60 10.40 0.24 0.32
C ARG A 60 11.46 -0.30 -0.63
N PHE A 61 12.52 0.48 -0.83
CA PHE A 61 13.72 0.04 -1.54
C PHE A 61 14.55 -0.90 -0.66
N ALA A 62 14.67 -2.17 -1.05
CA ALA A 62 15.52 -3.20 -0.44
C ALA A 62 15.46 -4.50 -1.26
N ARG A 63 16.31 -5.48 -0.93
CA ARG A 63 16.16 -6.86 -1.42
C ARG A 63 15.35 -7.71 -0.45
N GLN A 64 14.65 -8.73 -0.94
CA GLN A 64 13.92 -9.67 -0.07
C GLN A 64 14.85 -10.36 0.94
N THR A 65 16.09 -10.66 0.55
CA THR A 65 17.11 -11.26 1.41
C THR A 65 17.54 -10.35 2.56
N GLU A 66 17.41 -9.03 2.41
CA GLU A 66 17.69 -8.04 3.46
C GLU A 66 16.46 -7.85 4.36
N THR A 67 15.27 -7.83 3.76
CA THR A 67 14.02 -7.68 4.48
C THR A 67 12.83 -8.24 3.71
N THR A 68 11.99 -9.02 4.39
CA THR A 68 10.73 -9.53 3.82
C THR A 68 9.71 -8.42 3.48
N LEU A 69 9.97 -7.18 3.92
CA LEU A 69 9.16 -5.99 3.63
C LEU A 69 9.67 -5.20 2.42
N ALA A 70 10.61 -5.74 1.65
CA ALA A 70 11.11 -5.11 0.44
C ALA A 70 10.00 -5.06 -0.63
N ASP A 71 9.76 -3.88 -1.18
CA ASP A 71 8.77 -3.69 -2.25
C ASP A 71 9.43 -3.53 -3.61
N TRP A 72 10.61 -2.92 -3.70
CA TRP A 72 11.31 -2.79 -4.99
C TRP A 72 12.82 -2.72 -4.86
N PHE A 73 13.50 -3.08 -5.94
CA PHE A 73 14.94 -2.99 -6.08
C PHE A 73 15.31 -2.71 -7.54
N ALA A 74 16.39 -1.97 -7.76
CA ALA A 74 16.94 -1.72 -9.08
C ALA A 74 18.37 -2.24 -9.14
N ASP A 75 18.62 -3.19 -10.03
CA ASP A 75 19.93 -3.75 -10.28
C ASP A 75 20.55 -3.10 -11.52
N SER A 76 21.51 -2.21 -11.30
CA SER A 76 22.22 -1.52 -12.39
C SER A 76 23.15 -2.44 -13.19
N SER A 77 23.55 -3.59 -12.63
CA SER A 77 24.44 -4.53 -13.31
C SER A 77 23.69 -5.37 -14.36
N THR A 78 22.43 -5.71 -14.08
CA THR A 78 21.55 -6.44 -15.01
C THR A 78 20.59 -5.53 -15.77
N GLY A 79 20.45 -4.27 -15.35
CA GLY A 79 19.51 -3.32 -15.93
C GLY A 79 18.04 -3.62 -15.58
N THR A 80 17.80 -4.37 -14.49
CA THR A 80 16.47 -4.85 -14.11
C THR A 80 15.91 -4.05 -12.93
N ILE A 81 14.62 -3.75 -12.97
CA ILE A 81 13.86 -3.23 -11.83
C ILE A 81 12.85 -4.28 -11.43
N GLU A 82 12.93 -4.73 -10.17
CA GLU A 82 11.96 -5.62 -9.56
C GLU A 82 11.03 -4.81 -8.67
N MET A 83 9.72 -5.03 -8.79
CA MET A 83 8.70 -4.33 -8.01
C MET A 83 7.60 -5.28 -7.55
N ARG A 84 7.10 -5.03 -6.33
CA ARG A 84 5.93 -5.67 -5.73
C ARG A 84 4.91 -4.57 -5.50
N ILE A 85 3.84 -4.63 -6.27
CA ILE A 85 2.74 -3.69 -6.15
C ILE A 85 1.61 -4.43 -5.42
N PRO A 86 1.23 -4.02 -4.20
CA PRO A 86 0.09 -4.61 -3.52
C PRO A 86 -1.19 -4.49 -4.37
N TRP A 87 -1.98 -5.56 -4.42
CA TRP A 87 -3.26 -5.58 -5.15
C TRP A 87 -4.17 -4.41 -4.82
N GLY A 88 -4.23 -4.01 -3.55
CA GLY A 88 -5.02 -2.87 -3.09
C GLY A 88 -4.59 -1.52 -3.70
N MET A 89 -3.33 -1.34 -4.11
CA MET A 89 -2.90 -0.13 -4.83
C MET A 89 -3.44 -0.08 -6.26
N LEU A 90 -3.68 -1.23 -6.86
CA LEU A 90 -4.24 -1.37 -8.20
C LEU A 90 -5.78 -1.44 -8.17
N HIS A 91 -6.38 -1.23 -6.99
CA HIS A 91 -7.80 -1.42 -6.72
C HIS A 91 -8.34 -2.79 -7.15
N VAL A 92 -7.50 -3.83 -7.11
CA VAL A 92 -7.94 -5.21 -7.29
C VAL A 92 -8.70 -5.63 -6.03
N LEU A 93 -9.98 -5.96 -6.19
CA LEU A 93 -10.90 -6.39 -5.13
C LEU A 93 -10.69 -7.87 -4.80
N ASP A 94 -10.56 -8.68 -5.85
CA ASP A 94 -10.30 -10.10 -5.74
C ASP A 94 -9.33 -10.53 -6.85
N PRO A 95 -8.05 -10.77 -6.51
CA PRO A 95 -7.06 -11.18 -7.50
C PRO A 95 -7.34 -12.59 -8.04
N SER A 96 -8.06 -13.44 -7.29
CA SER A 96 -8.35 -14.82 -7.69
C SER A 96 -9.26 -14.88 -8.94
N SER A 97 -10.20 -13.93 -9.04
CA SER A 97 -11.12 -13.79 -10.18
C SER A 97 -10.76 -12.65 -11.14
N ARG A 98 -9.67 -11.91 -10.88
CA ARG A 98 -9.29 -10.66 -11.58
C ARG A 98 -10.32 -9.55 -11.46
N ASN A 99 -11.03 -9.48 -10.34
CA ASN A 99 -12.01 -8.44 -10.11
C ASN A 99 -11.34 -7.15 -9.63
N VAL A 100 -11.64 -6.03 -10.28
CA VAL A 100 -11.16 -4.68 -9.95
C VAL A 100 -12.31 -3.74 -9.67
N LEU A 101 -12.05 -2.75 -8.82
CA LEU A 101 -12.98 -1.67 -8.56
C LEU A 101 -13.11 -0.79 -9.81
N TYR A 102 -14.32 -0.69 -10.33
CA TYR A 102 -14.67 0.16 -11.44
C TYR A 102 -15.74 1.17 -11.02
N GLY A 103 -15.59 2.41 -11.47
CA GLY A 103 -16.59 3.45 -11.23
C GLY A 103 -17.03 4.06 -12.55
N ASP A 104 -18.33 4.04 -12.84
CA ASP A 104 -18.89 4.78 -13.97
C ASP A 104 -18.94 6.27 -13.56
N ALA A 105 -18.06 7.09 -14.14
CA ALA A 105 -17.97 8.51 -13.83
C ALA A 105 -19.25 9.30 -14.21
N ARG A 106 -20.09 8.78 -15.12
CA ARG A 106 -21.33 9.41 -15.56
C ARG A 106 -22.49 9.15 -14.59
N THR A 107 -22.61 7.93 -14.06
CA THR A 107 -23.68 7.56 -13.12
C THR A 107 -23.27 7.72 -11.65
N GLY A 108 -21.96 7.64 -11.37
CA GLY A 108 -21.41 7.58 -10.02
C GLY A 108 -21.57 6.20 -9.37
N GLU A 109 -21.98 5.19 -10.12
CA GLU A 109 -22.07 3.81 -9.67
C GLU A 109 -20.67 3.19 -9.56
N ILE A 110 -20.52 2.29 -8.59
CA ILE A 110 -19.29 1.58 -8.31
C ILE A 110 -19.62 0.09 -8.37
N ASP A 111 -18.81 -0.66 -9.09
CA ASP A 111 -18.96 -2.10 -9.22
C ASP A 111 -17.59 -2.79 -9.26
N GLY A 112 -17.60 -4.12 -9.10
CA GLY A 112 -16.46 -4.97 -9.32
C GLY A 112 -16.53 -5.60 -10.71
N VAL A 113 -15.59 -5.25 -11.60
CA VAL A 113 -15.53 -5.80 -12.97
C VAL A 113 -14.30 -6.67 -13.14
N GLU A 114 -14.39 -7.66 -14.01
CA GLU A 114 -13.21 -8.42 -14.41
C GLU A 114 -12.29 -7.56 -15.30
N THR A 115 -10.99 -7.58 -15.02
CA THR A 115 -9.98 -6.95 -15.88
C THR A 115 -9.23 -7.97 -16.73
N ASP A 116 -8.89 -7.58 -17.96
CA ASP A 116 -7.95 -8.33 -18.80
C ASP A 116 -6.51 -8.26 -18.24
N GLY A 117 -6.19 -7.22 -17.46
CA GLY A 117 -4.87 -7.03 -16.86
C GLY A 117 -4.50 -5.55 -16.72
N PHE A 118 -3.19 -5.28 -16.69
CA PHE A 118 -2.63 -3.95 -16.53
C PHE A 118 -1.55 -3.67 -17.56
N ARG A 119 -1.41 -2.41 -17.95
CA ARG A 119 -0.26 -1.91 -18.72
C ARG A 119 0.57 -1.03 -17.81
N PHE A 120 1.84 -1.35 -17.67
CA PHE A 120 2.75 -0.61 -16.80
C PHE A 120 3.74 0.21 -17.60
N VAL A 121 3.89 1.46 -17.19
CA VAL A 121 4.95 2.35 -17.67
C VAL A 121 5.74 2.86 -16.48
N VAL A 122 7.05 2.98 -16.65
CA VAL A 122 7.95 3.45 -15.60
C VAL A 122 8.64 4.70 -16.11
N GLN A 123 8.63 5.74 -15.29
CA GLN A 123 9.34 6.99 -15.55
C GLN A 123 10.20 7.31 -14.34
N SER A 124 11.49 7.59 -14.56
CA SER A 124 12.34 8.20 -13.53
C SER A 124 12.41 9.71 -13.74
N TYR A 125 12.61 10.44 -12.65
CA TYR A 125 12.80 11.88 -12.66
C TYR A 125 13.82 12.27 -11.59
N ASN A 126 14.44 13.44 -11.74
CA ASN A 126 15.31 13.98 -10.70
C ASN A 126 14.45 14.70 -9.64
N PRO A 127 14.44 14.29 -8.36
CA PRO A 127 13.65 14.96 -7.34
C PRO A 127 14.01 16.44 -7.14
N ALA A 128 15.28 16.81 -7.37
CA ALA A 128 15.74 18.20 -7.31
C ALA A 128 15.35 19.01 -8.55
N ARG A 129 14.94 18.34 -9.64
CA ARG A 129 14.46 18.96 -10.90
C ARG A 129 13.28 18.13 -11.45
N PRO A 130 12.08 18.19 -10.83
CA PRO A 130 10.99 17.26 -11.13
C PRO A 130 10.49 17.30 -12.58
N SER A 131 10.70 18.43 -13.27
CA SER A 131 10.38 18.60 -14.70
C SER A 131 11.40 17.96 -15.64
N ALA A 132 12.57 17.55 -15.13
CA ALA A 132 13.56 16.82 -15.90
C ALA A 132 13.22 15.33 -15.87
N ILE A 133 12.55 14.89 -16.94
CA ILE A 133 12.30 13.46 -17.20
C ILE A 133 13.66 12.77 -17.34
N GLY A 134 13.84 11.69 -16.60
CA GLY A 134 14.98 10.78 -16.71
C GLY A 134 14.71 9.72 -17.78
N GLY A 135 14.60 8.47 -17.36
CA GLY A 135 14.33 7.32 -18.21
C GLY A 135 12.82 7.01 -18.31
N LEU A 136 12.43 6.40 -19.42
CA LEU A 136 11.10 5.86 -19.68
C LEU A 136 11.22 4.36 -19.99
N MET A 137 10.25 3.56 -19.55
CA MET A 137 10.08 2.16 -19.95
C MET A 137 8.59 1.83 -20.16
N PRO A 138 8.25 1.05 -21.20
CA PRO A 138 9.11 0.60 -22.29
C PRO A 138 9.51 1.77 -23.22
N ARG A 139 10.77 1.79 -23.70
CA ARG A 139 11.30 2.87 -24.54
C ARG A 139 10.74 2.79 -25.96
N GLY A 140 10.15 3.88 -26.44
CA GLY A 140 9.79 4.03 -27.85
C GLY A 140 11.01 4.07 -28.78
N THR A 141 10.80 3.74 -30.05
CA THR A 141 11.82 3.88 -31.11
C THR A 141 12.04 5.34 -31.49
N GLY A 142 13.28 5.73 -31.75
CA GLY A 142 13.61 7.03 -32.36
C GLY A 142 13.92 8.18 -31.40
N GLY A 143 14.17 7.90 -30.10
CA GLY A 143 14.59 8.93 -29.14
C GLY A 143 13.49 9.91 -28.73
N THR A 144 12.23 9.65 -29.10
CA THR A 144 11.07 10.39 -28.63
C THR A 144 10.77 10.04 -27.17
N ALA A 145 10.29 11.01 -26.40
CA ALA A 145 9.80 10.81 -25.02
C ALA A 145 8.44 10.10 -24.98
N THR A 146 8.24 9.11 -25.85
CA THR A 146 7.00 8.34 -25.99
C THR A 146 7.24 6.89 -25.57
N PHE A 147 6.25 6.29 -24.93
CA PHE A 147 6.29 4.86 -24.65
C PHE A 147 6.19 4.06 -25.94
N ALA A 148 6.88 2.92 -26.00
CA ALA A 148 6.58 1.91 -27.02
C ALA A 148 5.18 1.33 -26.81
N GLU A 149 4.80 0.36 -27.64
CA GLU A 149 3.66 -0.50 -27.32
C GLU A 149 3.85 -1.11 -25.93
N VAL A 150 2.92 -0.82 -25.03
CA VAL A 150 2.99 -1.27 -23.64
C VAL A 150 2.33 -2.63 -23.54
N PRO A 151 3.10 -3.70 -23.25
CA PRO A 151 2.54 -5.04 -23.18
C PRO A 151 1.47 -5.11 -22.08
N LEU A 152 0.40 -5.84 -22.36
CA LEU A 152 -0.59 -6.18 -21.35
C LEU A 152 0.01 -7.25 -20.43
N TRP A 153 0.14 -6.91 -19.16
CA TRP A 153 0.46 -7.86 -18.11
C TRP A 153 -0.84 -8.42 -17.53
N THR A 154 -0.93 -9.75 -17.45
CA THR A 154 -2.08 -10.46 -16.87
C THR A 154 -1.58 -11.62 -16.01
N TRP A 155 -2.46 -12.17 -15.19
CA TRP A 155 -2.18 -13.31 -14.33
C TRP A 155 -3.28 -14.36 -14.44
N ALA A 156 -2.95 -15.61 -14.13
CA ALA A 156 -3.91 -16.70 -14.11
C ALA A 156 -4.89 -16.53 -12.95
N LYS A 157 -6.17 -16.81 -13.16
CA LYS A 157 -7.13 -16.98 -12.07
C LYS A 157 -6.76 -18.20 -11.23
N TRP A 158 -7.19 -18.22 -9.98
CA TRP A 158 -6.97 -19.36 -9.08
C TRP A 158 -8.14 -19.52 -8.12
N GLU A 159 -8.41 -20.75 -7.70
CA GLU A 159 -9.30 -21.02 -6.55
C GLU A 159 -8.48 -21.12 -5.25
N GLU A 160 -7.26 -21.65 -5.35
CA GLU A 160 -6.33 -21.79 -4.24
C GLU A 160 -5.00 -21.08 -4.56
N PRO A 161 -4.51 -20.19 -3.67
CA PRO A 161 -3.26 -19.49 -3.91
C PRO A 161 -2.07 -20.42 -3.71
N LEU A 162 -1.03 -20.25 -4.52
CA LEU A 162 0.28 -20.82 -4.24
C LEU A 162 0.89 -20.12 -3.02
N TRP A 163 1.26 -20.90 -2.01
CA TRP A 163 1.90 -20.39 -0.79
C TRP A 163 3.14 -21.22 -0.44
N HIS A 164 4.05 -20.60 0.30
CA HIS A 164 5.16 -21.27 0.94
C HIS A 164 5.30 -20.74 2.38
N SER A 165 5.80 -21.57 3.27
CA SER A 165 6.12 -21.15 4.64
C SER A 165 7.60 -20.88 4.76
N GLU A 166 7.94 -19.79 5.45
CA GLU A 166 9.31 -19.40 5.79
C GLU A 166 9.38 -19.13 7.30
N VAL A 167 10.36 -19.73 7.98
CA VAL A 167 10.63 -19.43 9.39
C VAL A 167 11.44 -18.14 9.46
N LYS A 168 10.87 -17.07 10.03
CA LYS A 168 11.59 -15.81 10.18
C LYS A 168 12.77 -15.98 11.14
N PRO A 169 13.93 -15.35 10.88
CA PRO A 169 15.06 -15.37 11.82
C PRO A 169 14.69 -14.97 13.26
N LEU A 170 13.74 -14.04 13.41
CA LEU A 170 13.21 -13.61 14.70
C LEU A 170 12.57 -14.74 15.53
N PHE A 171 12.08 -15.80 14.89
CA PHE A 171 11.44 -16.93 15.58
C PHE A 171 12.39 -17.58 16.60
N ALA A 172 13.67 -17.78 16.24
CA ALA A 172 14.64 -18.39 17.13
C ALA A 172 14.90 -17.53 18.38
N GLU A 173 15.03 -16.21 18.20
CA GLU A 173 15.21 -15.26 19.30
C GLU A 173 13.96 -15.15 20.18
N MET A 174 12.76 -15.15 19.58
CA MET A 174 11.52 -15.17 20.33
C MET A 174 11.39 -16.43 21.16
N LYS A 175 11.64 -17.61 20.56
CA LYS A 175 11.61 -18.89 21.28
C LYS A 175 12.53 -18.86 22.49
N LYS A 176 13.79 -18.49 22.30
CA LYS A 176 14.77 -18.34 23.39
C LYS A 176 14.29 -17.37 24.47
N THR A 177 13.69 -16.25 24.08
CA THR A 177 13.18 -15.24 25.02
C THR A 177 12.02 -15.79 25.85
N PHE A 178 11.06 -16.45 25.21
CA PHE A 178 9.90 -17.02 25.89
C PHE A 178 10.28 -18.20 26.80
N ASP A 179 11.21 -19.06 26.37
CA ASP A 179 11.73 -20.15 27.21
C ASP A 179 12.44 -19.62 28.48
N ALA A 180 12.93 -18.38 28.45
CA ALA A 180 13.58 -17.73 29.59
C ALA A 180 12.60 -16.98 30.53
N ILE A 181 11.34 -16.83 30.15
CA ILE A 181 10.32 -16.26 31.03
C ILE A 181 9.90 -17.36 32.01
N ALA A 182 10.19 -17.19 33.30
CA ALA A 182 9.70 -18.09 34.34
C ALA A 182 8.16 -18.10 34.34
N ASP A 183 7.55 -19.26 34.65
CA ASP A 183 6.10 -19.42 34.87
C ASP A 183 5.62 -18.63 36.09
N SER A 184 5.71 -17.30 36.08
CA SER A 184 5.44 -16.48 37.25
C SER A 184 4.06 -15.82 37.19
N VAL A 185 2.99 -16.59 36.92
CA VAL A 185 1.61 -16.19 37.26
C VAL A 185 0.69 -17.40 37.54
N ALA A 186 1.12 -18.37 38.35
CA ALA A 186 0.22 -19.46 38.79
C ALA A 186 0.07 -19.64 40.30
N SER A 187 0.76 -18.89 41.17
CA SER A 187 0.67 -19.16 42.62
C SER A 187 0.85 -17.94 43.51
N ARG A 188 -0.16 -17.05 43.57
CA ARG A 188 -0.43 -16.22 44.76
C ARG A 188 -1.92 -15.88 44.87
N VAL A 189 -2.70 -16.83 45.36
CA VAL A 189 -3.88 -16.53 46.18
C VAL A 189 -3.48 -16.91 47.61
N PRO A 190 -3.27 -15.95 48.53
CA PRO A 190 -3.11 -16.25 49.94
C PRO A 190 -4.49 -16.52 50.58
N ASP A 191 -4.55 -17.53 51.43
CA ASP A 191 -5.67 -17.85 52.33
C ASP A 191 -6.01 -16.71 53.31
#